data_AF-W4Q3E0-F1
#
_entry.id   AF-W4Q3E0-F1
#
_cell.length_a   1.000
_cell.length_b   1.000
_cell.length_c   1.000
_cell.angle_alpha   90.00
_cell.angle_beta   90.00
_cell.angle_gamma   90.00
#
_symmetry.space_group_name_H-M   'P 1'
#
loop_
_entity.id
_entity.type
_entity.pdbx_description
1 polymer ?
#
loop_
_entity_poly.entity_id
_entity_poly.type
_entity_poly.pdbx_seq_one_letter_code
_entity_poly.pdbx_strand_id
1 'polypeptide(L)'
;MQSPFMLFQRYMNSKYGIEIKKNEVATESMILFHEEIDEELFLQEDLEKLPDPLLLLTMEYVDKKKQEWIFCIAAPEGNSDQWLHGLCIRDGKLVDNHILLEIEKYPS
;
A
#
# COMPACT_ATOMS: atom_id res chain seq x y z
N MET A 1 -2.35 6.85 16.35
CA MET A 1 -3.00 6.27 15.16
C MET A 1 -1.99 6.27 14.04
N GLN A 2 -1.62 5.09 13.55
CA GLN A 2 -0.72 4.98 12.40
C GLN A 2 -1.47 5.45 11.14
N SER A 3 -0.85 6.27 10.30
CA SER A 3 -1.43 6.65 9.01
C SER A 3 -0.77 5.87 7.87
N PRO A 4 -1.44 5.68 6.72
CA PRO A 4 -0.85 5.03 5.55
C PRO A 4 0.51 5.63 5.17
N PHE A 5 0.61 6.97 5.23
CA PHE A 5 1.86 7.69 4.96
C PHE A 5 2.99 7.31 5.91
N MET A 6 2.73 7.19 7.22
CA MET A 6 3.79 6.80 8.17
C MET A 6 4.26 5.36 7.94
N LEU A 7 3.36 4.46 7.55
CA LEU A 7 3.73 3.10 7.17
C LEU A 7 4.61 3.11 5.91
N PHE A 8 4.20 3.83 4.86
CA PHE A 8 4.98 3.97 3.63
C PHE A 8 6.36 4.57 3.90
N GLN A 9 6.43 5.63 4.70
CA GLN A 9 7.69 6.29 5.06
C GLN A 9 8.64 5.34 5.80
N ARG A 10 8.13 4.60 6.78
CA ARG A 10 8.92 3.61 7.51
C ARG A 10 9.39 2.48 6.60
N TYR A 11 8.52 1.96 5.75
CA TYR A 11 8.87 0.92 4.78
C TYR A 11 9.98 1.37 3.84
N MET A 12 9.83 2.55 3.21
CA MET A 12 10.83 3.09 2.28
C MET A 12 12.17 3.36 2.94
N ASN A 13 12.15 3.90 4.16
CA ASN A 13 13.37 4.16 4.91
C ASN A 13 14.07 2.86 5.34
N SER A 14 13.35 1.92 5.93
CA SER A 14 13.93 0.67 6.46
C SER A 14 14.43 -0.26 5.36
N LYS A 15 13.72 -0.36 4.23
CA LYS A 15 14.05 -1.33 3.17
C LYS A 15 14.98 -0.76 2.10
N TYR A 16 14.87 0.54 1.80
CA TYR A 16 15.60 1.17 0.69
C TYR A 16 16.48 2.36 1.11
N GLY A 17 16.44 2.78 2.37
CA GLY A 17 17.18 3.96 2.84
C GLY A 17 16.65 5.27 2.24
N ILE A 18 15.41 5.28 1.74
CA ILE A 18 14.80 6.45 1.10
C ILE A 18 13.97 7.20 2.13
N GLU A 19 14.30 8.47 2.34
CA GLU A 19 13.50 9.38 3.14
C GLU A 19 12.45 10.05 2.25
N ILE A 20 11.17 9.77 2.50
CA ILE A 20 10.05 10.40 1.79
C ILE A 20 9.46 11.53 2.64
N LYS A 21 9.01 12.60 1.99
CA LYS A 21 8.28 13.71 2.64
C LYS A 21 6.83 13.74 2.19
N LYS A 22 5.94 14.14 3.09
CA LYS A 22 4.49 14.13 2.83
C LYS A 22 4.08 14.97 1.61
N ASN A 23 4.77 16.08 1.36
CA ASN A 23 4.51 16.97 0.22
C ASN A 23 5.07 16.45 -1.12
N GLU A 24 5.78 15.32 -1.11
CA GLU A 24 6.31 14.65 -2.30
C GLU A 24 5.50 13.39 -2.66
N VAL A 25 4.46 13.09 -1.88
CA VAL A 25 3.63 11.90 -2.04
C VAL A 25 2.25 12.31 -2.51
N ALA A 26 1.82 11.78 -3.65
CA ALA A 26 0.43 11.84 -4.08
C ALA A 26 -0.34 10.70 -3.42
N THR A 27 -1.58 10.96 -3.00
CA THR A 27 -2.41 9.95 -2.33
C THR A 27 -3.74 9.83 -3.04
N GLU A 28 -4.15 8.61 -3.36
CA GLU A 28 -5.46 8.33 -3.93
C GLU A 28 -6.14 7.18 -3.19
N SER A 29 -7.45 7.10 -3.34
CA SER A 29 -8.25 6.00 -2.81
C SER A 29 -9.31 5.63 -3.82
N MET A 30 -9.44 4.34 -4.12
CA MET A 30 -10.39 3.83 -5.09
C MET A 30 -11.01 2.53 -4.59
N ILE A 31 -12.28 2.33 -4.92
CA ILE A 31 -12.96 1.04 -4.72
C ILE A 31 -12.77 0.25 -6.00
N LEU A 32 -12.27 -0.98 -5.90
CA LEU A 32 -12.02 -1.87 -7.03
C LEU A 32 -12.64 -3.23 -6.76
N PHE A 33 -13.28 -3.78 -7.78
CA PHE A 33 -13.63 -5.20 -7.82
C PHE A 33 -12.39 -6.03 -8.13
N HIS A 34 -12.40 -7.30 -7.72
CA HIS A 34 -11.29 -8.21 -8.01
C HIS A 34 -10.99 -8.33 -9.51
N GLU A 35 -12.02 -8.27 -10.36
CA GLU A 35 -11.87 -8.32 -11.83
C GLU A 35 -11.17 -7.10 -12.44
N GLU A 36 -11.07 -5.99 -11.70
CA GLU A 36 -10.41 -4.75 -12.16
C GLU A 36 -8.92 -4.71 -11.79
N ILE A 37 -8.44 -5.68 -11.00
CA ILE A 37 -7.08 -5.70 -10.47
C ILE A 37 -6.20 -6.64 -11.29
N ASP A 38 -5.04 -6.14 -11.72
CA ASP A 38 -4.06 -6.92 -12.45
C ASP A 38 -3.39 -7.97 -11.54
N GLU A 39 -3.52 -9.25 -11.91
CA GLU A 39 -2.93 -10.38 -11.20
C GLU A 39 -1.38 -10.33 -11.15
N GLU A 40 -0.73 -9.60 -12.07
CA GLU A 40 0.72 -9.38 -12.05
C GLU A 40 1.15 -8.45 -10.89
N LEU A 41 0.24 -7.60 -10.41
CA LEU A 41 0.47 -6.65 -9.32
C LEU A 41 -0.08 -7.16 -8.00
N PHE A 42 -1.18 -7.90 -8.05
CA PHE A 42 -1.83 -8.49 -6.89
C PHE A 42 -1.97 -9.99 -7.10
N LEU A 43 -1.19 -10.79 -6.39
CA LEU A 43 -1.28 -12.24 -6.56
C LEU A 43 -2.70 -12.72 -6.28
N GLN A 44 -3.25 -13.53 -7.20
CA GLN A 44 -4.61 -14.04 -7.12
C GLN A 44 -4.89 -14.72 -5.76
N GLU A 45 -3.93 -15.47 -5.24
CA GLU A 45 -4.04 -16.15 -3.93
C GLU A 45 -4.20 -15.20 -2.74
N ASP A 46 -3.71 -13.97 -2.85
CA ASP A 46 -3.88 -12.94 -1.83
C ASP A 46 -5.20 -12.19 -2.04
N LEU A 47 -5.55 -11.92 -3.29
CA LEU A 47 -6.79 -11.23 -3.66
C LEU A 47 -8.03 -12.04 -3.24
N GLU A 48 -8.03 -13.36 -3.43
CA GLU A 48 -9.13 -14.25 -3.02
C GLU A 48 -9.43 -14.24 -1.51
N LYS A 49 -8.50 -13.74 -0.68
CA LYS A 49 -8.67 -13.62 0.77
C LYS A 49 -9.24 -12.25 1.18
N LEU A 50 -9.39 -11.33 0.25
CA LEU A 50 -9.84 -9.96 0.48
C LEU A 50 -11.32 -9.75 0.15
N PRO A 51 -11.94 -8.67 0.67
CA PRO A 51 -13.30 -8.29 0.31
C PRO A 51 -13.39 -7.90 -1.16
N ASP A 52 -14.52 -8.24 -1.79
CA ASP A 52 -14.85 -7.84 -3.16
C ASP A 52 -16.19 -7.07 -3.16
N PRO A 53 -16.18 -5.75 -3.41
CA PRO A 53 -15.04 -4.92 -3.75
C PRO A 53 -14.17 -4.55 -2.52
N LEU A 54 -12.93 -4.12 -2.77
CA LEU A 54 -12.04 -3.56 -1.75
C LEU A 54 -11.79 -2.07 -1.95
N LEU A 55 -11.46 -1.39 -0.85
CA LEU A 55 -10.86 -0.07 -0.87
C LEU A 55 -9.34 -0.20 -1.02
N LEU A 56 -8.77 0.38 -2.07
CA LEU A 56 -7.34 0.48 -2.29
C LEU A 56 -6.87 1.91 -1.98
N LEU A 57 -6.03 2.05 -0.95
CA LEU A 57 -5.35 3.29 -0.61
C LEU A 57 -3.98 3.28 -1.28
N THR A 58 -3.70 4.25 -2.15
CA THR A 58 -2.44 4.34 -2.88
C THR A 58 -1.65 5.57 -2.47
N MET A 59 -0.33 5.42 -2.43
CA MET A 59 0.63 6.49 -2.23
C MET A 59 1.69 6.39 -3.30
N GLU A 60 1.80 7.42 -4.13
CA GLU A 60 2.77 7.50 -5.22
C GLU A 60 3.91 8.46 -4.86
N TYR A 61 5.13 8.04 -5.15
CA TYR A 61 6.35 8.81 -4.94
C TYR A 61 7.32 8.59 -6.10
N VAL A 62 7.91 9.66 -6.62
CA VAL A 62 8.98 9.58 -7.63
C VAL A 62 10.31 9.97 -6.99
N ASP A 63 11.26 9.04 -7.01
CA ASP A 63 12.55 9.26 -6.36
C ASP A 63 13.52 10.14 -7.18
N LYS A 64 14.69 10.41 -6.61
CA LYS A 64 15.73 11.23 -7.27
C LYS A 64 16.28 10.61 -8.55
N LYS A 65 16.13 9.29 -8.74
CA LYS A 65 16.52 8.55 -9.93
C LYS A 65 15.37 8.43 -10.95
N LYS A 66 14.26 9.13 -10.71
CA LYS A 66 13.04 9.10 -11.54
C LYS A 66 12.36 7.72 -11.55
N GLN A 67 12.57 6.92 -10.51
CA GLN A 67 11.82 5.69 -10.34
C GLN A 67 10.50 6.00 -9.64
N GLU A 68 9.43 5.42 -10.17
CA GLU A 68 8.10 5.51 -9.59
C GLU A 68 7.95 4.43 -8.52
N TRP A 69 7.40 4.81 -7.38
CA TRP A 69 7.07 3.95 -6.28
C TRP A 69 5.60 4.12 -5.94
N ILE A 70 4.84 3.04 -6.01
CA ILE A 70 3.43 3.01 -5.59
C ILE A 70 3.34 2.06 -4.40
N PHE A 71 2.84 2.58 -3.29
CA PHE A 71 2.55 1.81 -2.10
C PHE A 71 1.05 1.70 -1.93
N CYS A 72 0.56 0.47 -1.87
CA CYS A 72 -0.87 0.18 -1.82
C CYS A 72 -1.22 -0.49 -0.48
N ILE A 73 -2.37 -0.11 0.07
CA ILE A 73 -2.98 -0.78 1.22
C ILE A 73 -4.40 -1.14 0.84
N ALA A 74 -4.74 -2.43 0.93
CA ALA A 74 -6.10 -2.92 0.80
C ALA A 74 -6.83 -2.85 2.15
N ALA A 75 -8.07 -2.38 2.12
CA ALA A 75 -8.98 -2.30 3.26
C ALA A 75 -10.43 -2.64 2.83
N PRO A 76 -11.33 -3.00 3.76
CA PRO A 76 -12.74 -3.13 3.44
C PRO A 76 -13.34 -1.81 2.96
N GLU A 77 -14.31 -1.88 2.05
CA GLU A 77 -15.16 -0.74 1.72
C GLU A 77 -15.81 -0.17 2.99
N GLY A 78 -15.76 1.15 3.17
CA GLY A 78 -16.32 1.83 4.33
C GLY A 78 -15.51 1.73 5.63
N ASN A 79 -14.36 1.03 5.64
CA ASN A 79 -13.48 0.96 6.81
C ASN A 79 -12.00 1.07 6.43
N SER A 80 -11.54 2.30 6.14
CA SER A 80 -10.14 2.59 5.75
C SER A 80 -9.10 2.36 6.84
N ASP A 81 -9.53 2.17 8.09
CA ASP A 81 -8.64 1.97 9.24
C ASP A 81 -8.33 0.48 9.47
N GLN A 82 -9.06 -0.43 8.81
CA GLN A 82 -8.79 -1.87 8.85
C GLN A 82 -7.93 -2.28 7.66
N TRP A 83 -6.62 -2.18 7.80
CA TRP A 83 -5.68 -2.61 6.74
C TRP A 83 -5.56 -4.13 6.72
N LEU A 84 -5.76 -4.73 5.54
CA LEU A 84 -5.78 -6.18 5.35
C LEU A 84 -4.54 -6.70 4.65
N HIS A 85 -4.05 -5.93 3.67
CA HIS A 85 -2.90 -6.32 2.86
C HIS A 85 -2.14 -5.07 2.39
N GLY A 86 -0.83 -5.18 2.25
CA GLY A 86 0.02 -4.08 1.81
C GLY A 86 1.04 -4.56 0.80
N LEU A 87 1.18 -3.82 -0.29
CA LEU A 87 2.12 -4.12 -1.36
C LEU A 87 2.84 -2.86 -1.86
N CYS A 88 3.96 -3.06 -2.53
CA CYS A 88 4.76 -2.01 -3.12
C CYS A 88 5.15 -2.39 -4.54
N ILE A 89 4.95 -1.44 -5.44
CA ILE A 89 5.24 -1.51 -6.85
C ILE A 89 6.34 -0.49 -7.15
N ARG A 90 7.31 -0.87 -7.97
CA ARG A 90 8.35 0.01 -8.49
C ARG A 90 8.41 -0.08 -10.00
N ASP A 91 8.27 1.05 -10.68
CA ASP A 91 8.28 1.15 -12.14
C ASP A 91 7.32 0.12 -12.79
N GLY A 92 6.08 0.06 -12.29
CA GLY A 92 5.05 -0.89 -12.74
C GLY A 92 5.26 -2.35 -12.37
N LYS A 93 6.25 -2.69 -11.53
CA LYS A 93 6.53 -4.08 -11.11
C LYS A 93 6.38 -4.27 -9.62
N LEU A 94 5.67 -5.34 -9.22
CA LEU A 94 5.58 -5.75 -7.82
C LEU A 94 6.98 -6.03 -7.24
N VAL A 95 7.33 -5.37 -6.12
CA VAL A 95 8.60 -5.56 -5.41
C VAL A 95 8.44 -6.05 -3.97
N ASP A 96 7.22 -5.99 -3.44
CA ASP A 96 6.83 -6.59 -2.16
C ASP A 96 5.30 -6.71 -2.10
N ASN A 97 4.78 -7.84 -1.64
CA ASN A 97 3.36 -8.08 -1.36
C ASN A 97 3.10 -8.54 0.08
N HIS A 98 4.10 -8.51 0.97
CA HIS A 98 3.96 -8.96 2.35
C HIS A 98 4.43 -7.89 3.32
N ILE A 99 3.93 -6.67 3.13
CA ILE A 99 4.33 -5.54 3.96
C ILE A 99 3.72 -5.68 5.35
N LEU A 100 4.57 -5.60 6.38
CA LEU A 100 4.15 -5.71 7.77
C LEU A 100 3.27 -4.51 8.17
N LEU A 101 1.97 -4.76 8.24
CA LEU A 101 0.94 -3.85 8.74
C LEU A 101 0.93 -3.91 10.28
N GLU A 102 1.97 -3.40 10.93
CA GLU A 102 2.00 -3.35 12.40
C GLU A 102 0.91 -2.42 12.93
N ILE A 103 -0.26 -2.96 13.25
CA ILE A 103 -1.25 -2.29 14.09
C ILE A 103 -0.64 -2.29 15.50
N GLU A 104 -0.13 -1.16 15.98
CA GLU A 104 0.20 -1.05 17.41
C GLU A 104 -1.07 -1.37 18.21
N LYS A 105 -1.14 -2.60 18.75
CA LYS A 105 -2.05 -2.92 19.85
C LYS A 105 -1.55 -2.10 21.03
N TYR A 106 -2.17 -0.95 21.28
CA TYR A 106 -2.06 -0.36 22.60
C TYR A 106 -2.52 -1.42 23.61
N PRO A 107 -1.71 -1.78 24.63
CA PRO A 107 -2.23 -2.56 25.73
C PRO A 107 -3.32 -1.72 26.40
N SER A 108 -4.51 -2.33 26.49
CA SER A 108 -5.69 -1.86 27.20
C SER A 108 -5.38 -1.35 28.60
#